data_AF-A0A4U0US36-F1
#
_entry.id   AF-A0A4U0US36-F1
#
_cell.length_a   1.000
_cell.length_b   1.000
_cell.length_c   1.000
_cell.angle_alpha   90.00
_cell.angle_beta   90.00
_cell.angle_gamma   90.00
#
_symmetry.space_group_name_H-M   'P 1'
#
loop_
_entity.id
_entity.type
_entity.pdbx_description
1 polymer ?
#
loop_
_entity_poly.entity_id
_entity_poly.type
_entity_poly.pdbx_seq_one_letter_code
_entity_poly.pdbx_strand_id
1 'polypeptide(L)'
;MSNQAIASPATTSSGSSLLALPAELRNQIHQLVLAVGPVVQLWYESGTGRFSSCAVPDTDAPIELLDPDHVSWLRSCKQVYHEAVQILYAINTFQLKAHDTAGGRYLRGYSGLATSTILAFARGIGRLNAHALRRVSFFMGPVWAQDAPNRARRQTLVRMIRELQVWKRGLPKCHLEASLRLIVSRVTRDSADFRFVVAMDPCAAIESLRRATADFHDAAAQETGELAIPALEVGMFVSLLEDLASELSHRKT
;
A
#
# COMPACT_ATOMS: atom_id res chain seq x y z
N MET A 1 -36.53 50.02 -45.64
CA MET A 1 -35.57 48.89 -45.59
C MET A 1 -34.71 49.10 -44.36
N SER A 2 -35.05 48.44 -43.26
CA SER A 2 -34.42 48.68 -41.94
C SER A 2 -33.33 47.64 -41.72
N ASN A 3 -32.08 48.09 -41.62
CA ASN A 3 -30.92 47.26 -41.30
C ASN A 3 -30.96 46.86 -39.82
N GLN A 4 -31.30 45.60 -39.55
CA GLN A 4 -31.05 44.99 -38.24
C GLN A 4 -29.57 44.66 -38.12
N ALA A 5 -28.89 45.37 -37.22
CA ALA A 5 -27.54 45.02 -36.79
C ALA A 5 -27.61 43.72 -35.97
N ILE A 6 -27.05 42.64 -36.53
CA ILE A 6 -26.82 41.38 -35.83
C ILE A 6 -25.67 41.62 -34.87
N ALA A 7 -25.98 41.84 -33.59
CA ALA A 7 -24.98 41.90 -32.53
C ALA A 7 -24.44 40.48 -32.32
N SER A 8 -23.15 40.28 -32.61
CA SER A 8 -22.44 39.05 -32.26
C SER A 8 -22.50 38.83 -30.75
N PRO A 9 -22.86 37.63 -30.27
CA PRO A 9 -22.82 37.35 -28.84
C PRO A 9 -21.37 37.43 -28.37
N ALA A 10 -21.11 38.36 -27.45
CA ALA A 10 -19.85 38.40 -26.72
C ALA A 10 -19.72 37.08 -25.95
N THR A 11 -18.92 36.17 -26.47
CA THR A 11 -18.43 35.01 -25.72
C THR A 11 -17.58 35.55 -24.58
N THR A 12 -18.20 35.84 -23.44
CA THR A 12 -17.48 35.98 -22.18
C THR A 12 -16.85 34.62 -21.92
N SER A 13 -15.55 34.52 -22.17
CA SER A 13 -14.76 33.39 -21.73
C SER A 13 -14.85 33.36 -20.21
N SER A 14 -15.79 32.57 -19.69
CA SER A 14 -15.88 32.24 -18.28
C SER A 14 -14.65 31.39 -17.97
N GLY A 15 -13.52 32.08 -17.77
CA GLY A 15 -12.29 31.45 -17.35
C GLY A 15 -12.58 30.71 -16.06
N SER A 16 -12.10 29.46 -15.98
CA SER A 16 -12.18 28.65 -14.76
C SER A 16 -11.74 29.49 -13.56
N SER A 17 -12.68 29.78 -12.65
CA SER A 17 -12.44 30.63 -11.47
C SER A 17 -11.30 30.10 -10.60
N LEU A 18 -11.05 28.78 -10.63
CA LEU A 18 -9.95 28.13 -9.93
C LEU A 18 -8.58 28.52 -10.52
N LEU A 19 -8.46 28.57 -11.85
CA LEU A 19 -7.18 28.84 -12.52
C LEU A 19 -6.80 30.33 -12.49
N ALA A 20 -7.76 31.21 -12.19
CA ALA A 20 -7.52 32.63 -11.95
C ALA A 20 -6.91 32.93 -10.57
N LEU A 21 -6.96 31.97 -9.63
CA LEU A 21 -6.37 32.13 -8.30
C LEU A 21 -4.83 32.10 -8.37
N PRO A 22 -4.11 32.78 -7.45
CA PRO A 22 -2.68 32.58 -7.24
C PRO A 22 -2.31 31.12 -6.99
N ALA A 23 -1.11 30.72 -7.41
CA ALA A 23 -0.64 29.33 -7.31
C ALA A 23 -0.63 28.80 -5.87
N GLU A 24 -0.36 29.68 -4.89
CA GLU A 24 -0.37 29.37 -3.47
C GLU A 24 -1.76 28.91 -3.01
N LEU A 25 -2.81 29.62 -3.40
CA LEU A 25 -4.19 29.25 -3.07
C LEU A 25 -4.61 27.97 -3.81
N ARG A 26 -4.20 27.81 -5.07
CA ARG A 26 -4.48 26.55 -5.81
C ARG A 26 -3.83 25.35 -5.14
N ASN A 27 -2.58 25.47 -4.69
CA ASN A 27 -1.89 24.42 -3.96
C ASN A 27 -2.57 24.07 -2.63
N GLN A 28 -3.07 25.07 -1.88
CA GLN A 28 -3.85 24.84 -0.67
C GLN A 28 -5.15 24.09 -0.96
N ILE A 29 -5.88 24.48 -2.02
CA ILE A 29 -7.09 23.77 -2.46
C ILE A 29 -6.73 22.33 -2.86
N HIS A 30 -5.66 22.12 -3.63
CA HIS A 30 -5.21 20.78 -4.01
C HIS A 30 -4.83 19.93 -2.79
N GLN A 31 -4.19 20.50 -1.77
CA GLN A 31 -3.88 19.78 -0.54
C GLN A 31 -5.15 19.38 0.20
N LEU A 32 -6.12 20.29 0.35
CA LEU A 32 -7.40 19.99 1.00
C LEU A 32 -8.18 18.91 0.23
N VAL A 33 -8.18 18.99 -1.09
CA VAL A 33 -8.91 18.06 -1.96
C VAL A 33 -8.19 16.72 -2.11
N LEU A 34 -6.88 16.63 -1.94
CA LEU A 34 -6.11 15.39 -2.18
C LEU A 34 -5.52 14.77 -0.91
N ALA A 35 -5.70 15.39 0.25
CA ALA A 35 -5.36 14.80 1.54
C ALA A 35 -6.45 13.80 1.94
N VAL A 36 -6.45 12.64 1.29
CA VAL A 36 -7.50 11.61 1.39
C VAL A 36 -7.30 10.75 2.65
N GLY A 37 -6.87 11.36 3.76
CA GLY A 37 -6.64 10.67 5.02
C GLY A 37 -5.28 9.97 5.16
N PRO A 38 -5.11 9.13 6.21
CA PRO A 38 -3.79 8.62 6.60
C PRO A 38 -3.21 7.61 5.61
N VAL A 39 -4.04 6.83 4.91
CA VAL A 39 -3.63 5.74 4.02
C VAL A 39 -4.59 5.59 2.84
N VAL A 40 -4.07 5.71 1.62
CA VAL A 40 -4.75 5.38 0.36
C VAL A 40 -4.50 3.92 0.01
N GLN A 41 -5.54 3.10 0.06
CA GLN A 41 -5.42 1.68 -0.24
C GLN A 41 -5.71 1.40 -1.72
N LEU A 42 -4.77 0.71 -2.39
CA LEU A 42 -4.89 0.31 -3.79
C LEU A 42 -4.78 -1.21 -3.93
N TRP A 43 -5.70 -1.78 -4.70
CA TRP A 43 -5.77 -3.21 -4.97
C TRP A 43 -5.39 -3.48 -6.41
N TYR A 44 -4.41 -4.35 -6.61
CA TYR A 44 -4.09 -4.80 -7.96
C TYR A 44 -5.03 -5.92 -8.39
N GLU A 45 -5.79 -5.69 -9.45
CA GLU A 45 -6.65 -6.69 -10.05
C GLU A 45 -5.86 -7.55 -11.05
N SER A 46 -5.56 -8.77 -10.64
CA SER A 46 -4.95 -9.77 -11.51
C SER A 46 -5.85 -10.03 -12.73
N GLY A 47 -5.29 -9.91 -13.93
CA GLY A 47 -5.99 -10.10 -15.20
C GLY A 47 -6.41 -8.81 -15.91
N THR A 48 -6.72 -7.73 -15.18
CA THR A 48 -7.03 -6.42 -15.81
C THR A 48 -5.80 -5.52 -15.87
N GLY A 49 -4.81 -5.76 -15.01
CA GLY A 49 -3.62 -4.92 -14.89
C GLY A 49 -3.89 -3.54 -14.31
N ARG A 50 -5.06 -3.34 -13.69
CA ARG A 50 -5.52 -2.07 -13.13
C ARG A 50 -5.50 -2.10 -11.61
N PHE A 51 -5.45 -0.90 -11.03
CA PHE A 51 -5.70 -0.70 -9.61
C PHE A 51 -7.13 -0.24 -9.37
N SER A 52 -7.75 -0.83 -8.36
CA SER A 52 -9.05 -0.41 -7.84
C SER A 52 -8.88 0.09 -6.40
N SER A 53 -9.61 1.15 -6.03
CA SER A 53 -9.76 1.58 -4.64
C SER A 53 -11.02 0.93 -4.07
N CYS A 54 -10.87 0.06 -3.08
CA CYS A 54 -12.01 -0.57 -2.38
C CYS A 54 -11.78 -0.49 -0.87
N ALA A 55 -12.82 -0.04 -0.14
CA ALA A 55 -12.87 -0.07 1.32
C ALA A 55 -13.13 -1.51 1.67
N VAL A 56 -12.08 -2.19 2.11
CA VAL A 56 -12.29 -3.43 2.83
C VAL A 56 -12.12 -3.09 4.29
N PRO A 57 -13.10 -3.42 5.16
CA PRO A 57 -13.12 -3.04 6.58
C PRO A 57 -12.06 -3.78 7.44
N ASP A 58 -10.96 -4.22 6.85
CA ASP A 58 -10.04 -5.20 7.43
C ASP A 58 -8.73 -4.56 7.99
N THR A 59 -8.75 -3.26 8.30
CA THR A 59 -7.70 -2.60 9.08
C THR A 59 -8.29 -1.70 10.16
N ASP A 60 -7.66 -1.69 11.33
CA ASP A 60 -8.09 -0.97 12.54
C ASP A 60 -7.81 0.55 12.48
N ALA A 61 -7.19 1.01 11.40
CA ALA A 61 -7.03 2.43 11.12
C ALA A 61 -8.25 2.96 10.34
N PRO A 62 -8.67 4.23 10.53
CA PRO A 62 -9.63 4.87 9.64
C PRO A 62 -9.04 4.89 8.23
N ILE A 63 -9.48 3.95 7.38
CA ILE A 63 -9.11 3.94 5.96
C ILE A 63 -10.03 4.93 5.28
N GLU A 64 -9.47 6.03 4.81
CA GLU A 64 -10.15 6.85 3.81
C GLU A 64 -9.79 6.30 2.44
N LEU A 65 -10.81 5.85 1.72
CA LEU A 65 -10.61 5.50 0.33
C LEU A 65 -10.32 6.74 -0.47
N LEU A 66 -9.44 6.57 -1.46
CA LEU A 66 -9.41 7.47 -2.59
C LEU A 66 -10.78 7.40 -3.28
N ASP A 67 -11.68 8.31 -2.90
CA ASP A 67 -12.98 8.46 -3.54
C ASP A 67 -12.70 8.66 -5.04
N PRO A 68 -13.45 7.98 -5.92
CA PRO A 68 -13.51 8.34 -7.33
C PRO A 68 -13.50 9.85 -7.60
N ASP A 69 -14.09 10.66 -6.71
CA ASP A 69 -14.13 12.12 -6.81
C ASP A 69 -12.76 12.80 -6.58
N HIS A 70 -11.90 12.25 -5.72
CA HIS A 70 -10.52 12.75 -5.54
C HIS A 70 -9.69 12.52 -6.81
N VAL A 71 -9.93 11.40 -7.50
CA VAL A 71 -9.25 11.07 -8.76
C VAL A 71 -9.85 11.85 -9.93
N SER A 72 -11.17 12.09 -9.91
CA SER A 72 -11.86 12.87 -10.94
C SER A 72 -11.38 14.33 -10.93
N TRP A 73 -11.03 14.88 -9.76
CA TRP A 73 -10.36 16.17 -9.63
C TRP A 73 -9.10 16.28 -10.49
N LEU A 74 -8.22 15.27 -10.43
CA LEU A 74 -7.00 15.21 -11.24
C LEU A 74 -7.28 15.09 -12.75
N ARG A 75 -8.47 14.64 -13.13
CA ARG A 75 -8.89 14.47 -14.53
C ARG A 75 -9.66 15.68 -15.08
N SER A 76 -9.95 16.68 -14.25
CA SER A 76 -10.71 17.87 -14.64
C SER A 76 -10.06 18.65 -15.78
N CYS A 77 -8.75 18.92 -15.69
CA CYS A 77 -7.96 19.48 -16.78
C CYS A 77 -6.46 19.17 -16.63
N LYS A 78 -5.69 19.35 -17.73
CA LYS A 78 -4.24 19.08 -17.75
C LYS A 78 -3.45 19.92 -16.75
N GLN A 79 -3.83 21.18 -16.56
CA GLN A 79 -3.13 22.07 -15.63
C GLN A 79 -3.31 21.60 -14.18
N VAL A 80 -4.55 21.30 -13.77
CA VAL A 80 -4.83 20.73 -12.44
C VAL A 80 -4.08 19.42 -12.24
N TYR A 81 -4.04 18.55 -13.25
CA TYR A 81 -3.25 17.32 -13.19
C TYR A 81 -1.78 17.62 -12.85
N HIS A 82 -1.12 18.50 -13.61
CA HIS A 82 0.30 18.79 -13.44
C HIS A 82 0.62 19.48 -12.10
N GLU A 83 -0.26 20.35 -11.61
CA GLU A 83 -0.08 21.04 -10.33
C GLU A 83 -0.34 20.10 -9.14
N ALA A 84 -1.37 19.27 -9.23
CA ALA A 84 -1.92 18.56 -8.07
C ALA A 84 -1.43 17.11 -7.94
N VAL A 85 -0.99 16.45 -9.02
CA VAL A 85 -0.58 15.03 -8.98
C VAL A 85 0.62 14.80 -8.06
N GLN A 86 1.56 15.75 -8.00
CA GLN A 86 2.71 15.65 -7.09
C GLN A 86 2.28 15.77 -5.63
N ILE A 87 1.28 16.61 -5.35
CA ILE A 87 0.72 16.80 -4.01
C ILE A 87 0.09 15.47 -3.54
N LEU A 88 -0.73 14.81 -4.39
CA LEU A 88 -1.29 13.49 -4.12
C LEU A 88 -0.21 12.49 -3.67
N TYR A 89 0.89 12.38 -4.40
CA TYR A 89 1.95 11.41 -4.06
C TYR A 89 2.83 11.81 -2.87
N ALA A 90 2.95 13.11 -2.60
CA ALA A 90 3.80 13.63 -1.54
C ALA A 90 3.15 13.50 -0.16
N ILE A 91 1.84 13.74 -0.06
CA ILE A 91 1.16 13.81 1.23
C ILE A 91 0.57 12.46 1.67
N ASN A 92 0.12 11.63 0.73
CA ASN A 92 -0.57 10.38 1.05
C ASN A 92 0.39 9.21 1.27
N THR A 93 -0.03 8.25 2.08
CA THR A 93 0.60 6.93 2.20
C THR A 93 -0.15 5.95 1.33
N PHE A 94 0.53 5.32 0.37
CA PHE A 94 -0.14 4.34 -0.50
C PHE A 94 0.06 2.93 0.04
N GLN A 95 -1.02 2.26 0.43
CA GLN A 95 -0.97 0.85 0.80
C GLN A 95 -1.35 -0.02 -0.40
N LEU A 96 -0.39 -0.79 -0.90
CA LEU A 96 -0.57 -1.66 -2.04
C LEU A 96 -0.89 -3.08 -1.55
N LYS A 97 -2.05 -3.60 -1.94
CA LYS A 97 -2.48 -4.97 -1.65
C LYS A 97 -2.60 -5.76 -2.95
N ALA A 98 -2.05 -6.96 -2.94
CA ALA A 98 -2.13 -7.88 -4.06
C ALA A 98 -3.33 -8.83 -3.82
N HIS A 99 -4.35 -8.78 -4.69
CA HIS A 99 -5.54 -9.65 -4.59
C HIS A 99 -5.47 -10.76 -5.63
N ASP A 100 -5.67 -12.01 -5.21
CA ASP A 100 -5.95 -13.11 -6.13
C ASP A 100 -7.47 -13.20 -6.34
N THR A 101 -7.95 -12.76 -7.49
CA THR A 101 -9.39 -12.71 -7.84
C THR A 101 -10.01 -14.12 -7.94
N ALA A 102 -9.21 -15.19 -8.00
CA ALA A 102 -9.68 -16.56 -8.05
C ALA A 102 -9.98 -17.13 -6.65
N GLY A 103 -11.05 -16.63 -6.00
CA GLY A 103 -11.76 -17.39 -4.96
C GLY A 103 -11.40 -17.12 -3.49
N GLY A 104 -10.96 -15.92 -3.13
CA GLY A 104 -10.82 -15.49 -1.73
C GLY A 104 -9.72 -16.21 -0.93
N ARG A 105 -8.92 -17.07 -1.59
CA ARG A 105 -7.75 -17.71 -0.98
C ARG A 105 -6.54 -16.86 -1.27
N TYR A 106 -6.08 -16.12 -0.27
CA TYR A 106 -4.95 -15.18 -0.33
C TYR A 106 -3.59 -15.75 -0.81
N LEU A 107 -3.44 -17.00 -1.26
CA LEU A 107 -2.12 -17.66 -1.10
C LEU A 107 -1.61 -18.58 -2.22
N ARG A 108 -2.34 -18.85 -3.31
CA ARG A 108 -1.84 -19.84 -4.30
C ARG A 108 -0.96 -19.30 -5.44
N GLY A 109 -0.82 -17.98 -5.60
CA GLY A 109 -0.15 -17.40 -6.77
C GLY A 109 0.81 -16.22 -6.52
N TYR A 110 1.32 -16.03 -5.30
CA TYR A 110 2.10 -14.83 -4.95
C TYR A 110 3.40 -14.63 -5.75
N SER A 111 3.93 -15.68 -6.41
CA SER A 111 5.14 -15.60 -7.25
C SER A 111 4.85 -14.85 -8.56
N GLY A 112 4.67 -13.53 -8.46
CA GLY A 112 4.43 -12.65 -9.61
C GLY A 112 3.48 -11.52 -9.27
N LEU A 113 2.53 -11.74 -8.33
CA LEU A 113 1.53 -10.73 -7.98
C LEU A 113 2.14 -9.51 -7.29
N ALA A 114 3.12 -9.72 -6.41
CA ALA A 114 3.82 -8.62 -5.74
C ALA A 114 4.64 -7.80 -6.74
N THR A 115 5.41 -8.48 -7.60
CA THR A 115 6.19 -7.85 -8.67
C THR A 115 5.29 -7.11 -9.65
N SER A 116 4.20 -7.73 -10.10
CA SER A 116 3.26 -7.12 -11.05
C SER A 116 2.54 -5.93 -10.41
N THR A 117 2.22 -6.00 -9.12
CA THR A 117 1.66 -4.89 -8.36
C THR A 117 2.66 -3.74 -8.27
N ILE A 118 3.90 -3.99 -7.84
CA ILE A 118 4.95 -2.97 -7.76
C ILE A 118 5.17 -2.32 -9.13
N LEU A 119 5.31 -3.15 -10.18
CA LEU A 119 5.57 -2.68 -11.55
C LEU A 119 4.36 -1.93 -12.13
N ALA A 120 3.14 -2.41 -11.92
CA ALA A 120 1.94 -1.73 -12.37
C ALA A 120 1.79 -0.39 -11.66
N PHE A 121 2.07 -0.33 -10.35
CA PHE A 121 2.01 0.90 -9.59
C PHE A 121 3.08 1.89 -10.09
N ALA A 122 4.33 1.43 -10.21
CA ALA A 122 5.43 2.23 -10.74
C ALA A 122 5.17 2.74 -12.18
N ARG A 123 4.50 1.94 -13.02
CA ARG A 123 4.06 2.36 -14.36
C ARG A 123 2.93 3.38 -14.28
N GLY A 124 1.95 3.16 -13.41
CA GLY A 124 0.78 4.02 -13.23
C GLY A 124 1.14 5.41 -12.70
N ILE A 125 2.06 5.51 -11.74
CA ILE A 125 2.57 6.80 -11.25
C ILE A 125 3.39 7.51 -12.34
N GLY A 126 4.12 6.75 -13.16
CA GLY A 126 5.04 7.27 -14.15
C GLY A 126 6.33 7.86 -13.54
N ARG A 127 7.39 7.94 -14.35
CA ARG A 127 8.72 8.40 -13.89
C ARG A 127 8.70 9.84 -13.35
N LEU A 128 7.89 10.70 -13.98
CA LEU A 128 7.78 12.10 -13.60
C LEU A 128 7.16 12.29 -12.22
N ASN A 129 6.30 11.40 -11.73
CA ASN A 129 5.68 11.56 -10.42
C ASN A 129 6.33 10.68 -9.34
N ALA A 130 7.12 9.68 -9.73
CA ALA A 130 7.79 8.77 -8.81
C ALA A 130 8.72 9.49 -7.81
N HIS A 131 9.27 10.65 -8.16
CA HIS A 131 10.09 11.45 -7.24
C HIS A 131 9.27 12.18 -6.16
N ALA A 132 7.98 12.40 -6.38
CA ALA A 132 7.06 13.01 -5.43
C ALA A 132 6.56 12.00 -4.41
N LEU A 133 6.60 10.71 -4.74
CA LEU A 133 6.21 9.61 -3.85
C LEU A 133 7.04 9.63 -2.55
N ARG A 134 6.36 9.71 -1.42
CA ARG A 134 7.01 9.77 -0.09
C ARG A 134 6.81 8.52 0.74
N ARG A 135 5.65 7.88 0.70
CA ARG A 135 5.32 6.75 1.58
C ARG A 135 4.53 5.69 0.83
N VAL A 136 5.06 4.47 0.80
CA VAL A 136 4.35 3.29 0.28
C VAL A 136 4.49 2.15 1.26
N SER A 137 3.36 1.53 1.61
CA SER A 137 3.30 0.31 2.38
C SER A 137 2.86 -0.85 1.48
N PHE A 138 3.56 -1.97 1.53
CA PHE A 138 3.18 -3.18 0.80
C PHE A 138 2.62 -4.21 1.76
N PHE A 139 1.37 -4.60 1.57
CA PHE A 139 0.81 -5.71 2.34
C PHE A 139 1.24 -7.04 1.70
N MET A 140 2.10 -7.78 2.39
CA MET A 140 2.64 -9.06 1.93
C MET A 140 1.67 -10.23 2.11
N GLY A 141 0.49 -9.96 2.67
CA GLY A 141 -0.56 -10.93 2.90
C GLY A 141 -0.53 -11.51 4.30
N PRO A 142 -1.59 -12.22 4.70
CA PRO A 142 -1.60 -12.97 5.93
C PRO A 142 -0.66 -14.18 5.84
N VAL A 143 -0.10 -14.58 6.97
CA VAL A 143 0.60 -15.85 7.18
C VAL A 143 -0.12 -16.57 8.30
N TRP A 144 -0.67 -17.74 7.99
CA TRP A 144 -1.24 -18.59 9.01
C TRP A 144 -0.11 -19.27 9.78
N ALA A 145 -0.19 -19.35 11.10
CA ALA A 145 0.86 -19.99 11.90
C ALA A 145 1.17 -21.43 11.42
N GLN A 146 0.14 -22.18 11.04
CA GLN A 146 0.26 -23.53 10.46
C GLN A 146 0.98 -23.57 9.10
N ASP A 147 0.99 -22.47 8.36
CA ASP A 147 1.68 -22.33 7.07
C ASP A 147 3.13 -21.83 7.25
N ALA A 148 3.54 -21.40 8.45
CA ALA A 148 4.88 -20.89 8.71
C ALA A 148 6.01 -21.88 8.34
N PRO A 149 5.87 -23.20 8.58
CA PRO A 149 6.88 -24.19 8.13
C PRO A 149 6.94 -24.41 6.61
N ASN A 150 5.99 -23.86 5.84
CA ASN A 150 5.90 -24.11 4.41
C ASN A 150 7.07 -23.44 3.65
N ARG A 151 8.02 -24.26 3.18
CA ARG A 151 9.20 -23.81 2.42
C ARG A 151 8.85 -22.95 1.20
N ALA A 152 7.80 -23.28 0.46
CA ALA A 152 7.40 -22.52 -0.73
C ALA A 152 6.87 -21.13 -0.34
N ARG A 153 6.13 -21.03 0.77
CA ARG A 153 5.65 -19.76 1.34
C ARG A 153 6.83 -18.90 1.78
N ARG A 154 7.78 -19.46 2.52
CA ARG A 154 9.01 -18.77 2.95
C ARG A 154 9.80 -18.22 1.77
N GLN A 155 10.08 -19.06 0.77
CA GLN A 155 10.80 -18.64 -0.45
C GLN A 155 10.09 -17.50 -1.19
N THR A 156 8.76 -17.51 -1.19
CA THR A 156 7.95 -16.44 -1.78
C THR A 156 8.13 -15.11 -1.03
N LEU A 157 8.08 -15.13 0.31
CA LEU A 157 8.30 -13.94 1.14
C LEU A 157 9.71 -13.37 0.95
N VAL A 158 10.75 -14.22 0.94
CA VAL A 158 12.13 -13.79 0.67
C VAL A 158 12.24 -13.12 -0.70
N ARG A 159 11.62 -13.71 -1.73
CA ARG A 159 11.62 -13.13 -3.08
C ARG A 159 10.97 -11.74 -3.09
N MET A 160 9.84 -11.57 -2.43
CA MET A 160 9.15 -10.29 -2.32
C MET A 160 10.00 -9.23 -1.61
N ILE A 161 10.63 -9.56 -0.47
CA ILE A 161 11.50 -8.63 0.25
C ILE A 161 12.67 -8.16 -0.64
N ARG A 162 13.27 -9.08 -1.42
CA ARG A 162 14.34 -8.74 -2.36
C ARG A 162 13.87 -7.84 -3.49
N GLU A 163 12.68 -8.05 -4.02
CA GLU A 163 12.10 -7.19 -5.06
C GLU A 163 11.84 -5.78 -4.51
N LEU A 164 11.33 -5.66 -3.28
CA LEU A 164 11.18 -4.39 -2.60
C LEU A 164 12.52 -3.68 -2.38
N GLN A 165 13.58 -4.42 -2.04
CA GLN A 165 14.95 -3.88 -1.95
C GLN A 165 15.47 -3.34 -3.29
N VAL A 166 15.16 -4.02 -4.40
CA VAL A 166 15.51 -3.54 -5.75
C VAL A 166 14.72 -2.27 -6.08
N TRP A 167 13.42 -2.25 -5.77
CA TRP A 167 12.57 -1.10 -6.04
C TRP A 167 12.98 0.14 -5.23
N LYS A 168 13.29 -0.04 -3.94
CA LYS A 168 13.79 1.01 -3.05
C LYS A 168 15.09 1.63 -3.55
N ARG A 169 16.00 0.82 -4.11
CA ARG A 169 17.22 1.34 -4.77
C ARG A 169 16.89 2.29 -5.93
N GLY A 170 15.81 2.06 -6.66
CA GLY A 170 15.32 2.94 -7.71
C GLY A 170 14.60 4.21 -7.21
N LEU A 171 14.15 4.23 -5.95
CA LEU A 171 13.37 5.33 -5.35
C LEU A 171 13.92 5.73 -3.96
N PRO A 172 15.15 6.29 -3.89
CA PRO A 172 15.82 6.50 -2.61
C PRO A 172 15.05 7.43 -1.66
N LYS A 173 14.34 8.44 -2.20
CA LYS A 173 13.55 9.41 -1.43
C LYS A 173 12.19 8.90 -0.94
N CYS A 174 11.72 7.76 -1.44
CA CYS A 174 10.45 7.18 -1.02
C CYS A 174 10.67 6.33 0.23
N HIS A 175 10.02 6.64 1.34
CA HIS A 175 9.92 5.73 2.47
C HIS A 175 9.09 4.51 2.05
N LEU A 176 9.70 3.34 2.20
CA LEU A 176 9.12 2.07 1.78
C LEU A 176 8.97 1.20 3.01
N GLU A 177 7.76 0.74 3.24
CA GLU A 177 7.43 -0.18 4.31
C GLU A 177 6.81 -1.44 3.69
N ALA A 178 7.13 -2.60 4.24
CA ALA A 178 6.45 -3.84 3.96
C ALA A 178 5.78 -4.32 5.24
N SER A 179 4.50 -4.67 5.18
CA SER A 179 3.75 -5.22 6.30
C SER A 179 3.42 -6.68 6.05
N LEU A 180 3.69 -7.54 7.02
CA LEU A 180 3.22 -8.92 7.07
C LEU A 180 2.20 -9.04 8.20
N ARG A 181 1.11 -9.79 8.00
CA ARG A 181 0.15 -10.07 9.08
C ARG A 181 0.22 -11.53 9.48
N LEU A 182 0.49 -11.84 10.75
CA LEU A 182 0.23 -13.19 11.27
C LEU A 182 -1.28 -13.33 11.52
N ILE A 183 -1.82 -14.49 11.17
CA ILE A 183 -3.15 -14.94 11.59
C ILE A 183 -2.96 -16.24 12.35
N VAL A 184 -3.37 -16.26 13.62
CA VAL A 184 -3.46 -17.47 14.42
C VAL A 184 -4.94 -17.85 14.48
N SER A 185 -5.29 -19.07 14.08
CA SER A 185 -6.67 -19.57 14.13
C SER A 185 -6.75 -20.74 15.07
N ARG A 186 -7.64 -20.66 16.06
CA ARG A 186 -7.91 -21.79 16.98
C ARG A 186 -8.94 -22.75 16.37
N VAL A 187 -8.72 -24.03 16.59
CA VAL A 187 -9.48 -25.16 16.02
C VAL A 187 -10.88 -25.32 16.65
N THR A 188 -11.17 -24.67 17.77
CA THR A 188 -12.38 -24.91 18.57
C THR A 188 -13.46 -23.86 18.36
N ARG A 189 -14.29 -23.99 17.30
CA ARG A 189 -15.57 -23.29 16.97
C ARG A 189 -15.69 -21.74 17.08
N ASP A 190 -14.83 -21.08 17.84
CA ASP A 190 -14.64 -19.64 17.97
C ASP A 190 -13.20 -19.32 17.57
N SER A 191 -13.02 -18.80 16.36
CA SER A 191 -11.71 -18.33 15.89
C SER A 191 -11.38 -17.00 16.56
N ALA A 192 -10.39 -16.97 17.45
CA ALA A 192 -9.75 -15.72 17.86
C ALA A 192 -8.68 -15.34 16.81
N ASP A 193 -8.88 -14.22 16.10
CA ASP A 193 -7.94 -13.70 15.10
C ASP A 193 -6.89 -12.81 15.78
N PHE A 194 -5.72 -13.36 16.07
CA PHE A 194 -4.59 -12.58 16.57
C PHE A 194 -3.85 -11.94 15.41
N ARG A 195 -4.12 -10.64 15.21
CA ARG A 195 -3.49 -9.82 14.18
C ARG A 195 -2.18 -9.25 14.73
N PHE A 196 -1.05 -9.80 14.28
CA PHE A 196 0.26 -9.17 14.48
C PHE A 196 0.79 -8.62 13.16
N VAL A 197 1.11 -7.33 13.12
CA VAL A 197 1.62 -6.65 11.93
C VAL A 197 3.13 -6.45 12.06
N VAL A 198 3.89 -7.12 11.20
CA VAL A 198 5.34 -6.95 11.09
C VAL A 198 5.62 -5.88 10.06
N ALA A 199 5.96 -4.66 10.52
CA ALA A 199 6.47 -3.60 9.66
C ALA A 199 7.97 -3.80 9.40
N MET A 200 8.36 -3.83 8.13
CA MET A 200 9.74 -4.01 7.69
C MET A 200 10.17 -2.87 6.78
N ASP A 201 11.31 -2.27 7.09
CA ASP A 201 12.04 -1.46 6.11
C ASP A 201 12.85 -2.42 5.22
N PRO A 202 12.60 -2.49 3.90
CA PRO A 202 13.34 -3.39 3.03
C PRO A 202 14.85 -3.14 3.05
N CYS A 203 15.31 -1.91 3.29
CA CYS A 203 16.74 -1.58 3.41
C CYS A 203 17.39 -2.11 4.70
N ALA A 204 16.60 -2.27 5.76
CA ALA A 204 17.02 -2.79 7.06
C ALA A 204 16.24 -4.07 7.41
N ALA A 205 15.92 -4.89 6.41
CA ALA A 205 14.96 -5.98 6.57
C ALA A 205 15.36 -6.99 7.66
N ILE A 206 16.66 -7.25 7.81
CA ILE A 206 17.19 -8.16 8.83
C ILE A 206 16.95 -7.58 10.22
N GLU A 207 17.31 -6.31 10.42
CA GLU A 207 17.11 -5.59 11.68
C GLU A 207 15.62 -5.41 12.00
N SER A 208 14.79 -5.13 11.00
CA SER A 208 13.32 -5.06 11.15
C SER A 208 12.72 -6.40 11.56
N LEU A 209 13.13 -7.51 10.94
CA LEU A 209 12.66 -8.85 11.29
C LEU A 209 13.05 -9.22 12.73
N ARG A 210 14.30 -8.94 13.14
CA ARG A 210 14.77 -9.18 14.50
C ARG A 210 14.00 -8.35 15.53
N ARG A 211 13.76 -7.07 15.24
CA ARG A 211 12.94 -6.20 16.11
C ARG A 211 11.52 -6.74 16.24
N ALA A 212 10.88 -7.07 15.12
CA ALA A 212 9.54 -7.63 15.13
C ALA A 212 9.45 -8.98 15.85
N THR A 213 10.52 -9.77 15.83
CA THR A 213 10.62 -11.03 16.59
C THR A 213 10.64 -10.74 18.09
N ALA A 214 11.43 -9.77 18.54
CA ALA A 214 11.48 -9.35 19.94
C ALA A 214 10.13 -8.75 20.39
N ASP A 215 9.56 -7.84 19.61
CA ASP A 215 8.27 -7.20 19.90
C ASP A 215 7.13 -8.25 20.00
N PHE A 216 7.16 -9.28 19.15
CA PHE A 216 6.20 -10.37 19.19
C PHE A 216 6.36 -11.25 20.44
N HIS A 217 7.59 -11.54 20.86
CA HIS A 217 7.85 -12.27 22.10
C HIS A 217 7.31 -11.51 23.32
N ASP A 218 7.56 -10.20 23.38
CA ASP A 218 7.08 -9.36 24.47
C ASP A 218 5.55 -9.30 24.49
N ALA A 219 4.91 -9.14 23.33
CA ALA A 219 3.45 -9.15 23.21
C ALA A 219 2.84 -10.50 23.62
N ALA A 220 3.42 -11.61 23.14
CA ALA A 220 2.95 -12.95 23.48
C ALA A 220 3.12 -13.28 24.98
N ALA A 221 4.14 -12.72 25.64
CA ALA A 221 4.35 -12.89 27.08
C ALA A 221 3.37 -12.07 27.94
N GLN A 222 2.83 -10.97 27.40
CA GLN A 222 1.85 -10.11 28.08
C GLN A 222 0.41 -10.65 27.96
N GLU A 223 0.13 -11.43 26.92
CA GLU A 223 -1.18 -12.08 26.73
C GLU A 223 -1.40 -13.20 27.77
N THR A 224 -2.32 -12.98 28.69
CA THR A 224 -2.68 -13.92 29.76
C THR A 224 -4.17 -14.29 29.69
N GLY A 225 -4.51 -15.53 30.06
CA GLY A 225 -5.90 -16.01 30.11
C GLY A 225 -6.39 -16.72 28.84
N GLU A 226 -7.70 -16.71 28.59
CA GLU A 226 -8.33 -17.43 27.47
C GLU A 226 -7.85 -16.96 26.08
N LEU A 227 -7.26 -15.76 25.99
CA LEU A 227 -6.70 -15.17 24.77
C LEU A 227 -5.19 -15.43 24.60
N ALA A 228 -4.55 -16.25 25.44
CA ALA A 228 -3.12 -16.53 25.31
C ALA A 228 -2.76 -17.15 23.95
N ILE A 229 -1.79 -16.58 23.23
CA ILE A 229 -1.29 -17.18 21.99
C ILE A 229 -0.57 -18.49 22.36
N PRO A 230 -0.93 -19.65 21.80
CA PRO A 230 -0.31 -20.89 22.25
C PRO A 230 1.18 -20.92 21.83
N ALA A 231 2.01 -21.49 22.70
CA ALA A 231 3.47 -21.43 22.57
C ALA A 231 4.01 -22.06 21.28
N LEU A 232 3.28 -23.04 20.72
CA LEU A 232 3.65 -23.69 19.46
C LEU A 232 3.54 -22.71 18.29
N GLU A 233 2.45 -21.96 18.20
CA GLU A 233 2.21 -20.96 17.14
C GLU A 233 3.18 -19.79 17.25
N VAL A 234 3.51 -19.38 18.48
CA VAL A 234 4.57 -18.40 18.72
C VAL A 234 5.90 -18.92 18.16
N GLY A 235 6.30 -20.14 18.52
CA GLY A 235 7.55 -20.75 18.06
C GLY A 235 7.61 -20.92 16.54
N MET A 236 6.51 -21.33 15.90
CA MET A 236 6.42 -21.46 14.44
C MET A 236 6.60 -20.12 13.73
N PHE A 237 5.99 -19.04 14.24
CA PHE A 237 6.10 -17.72 13.61
C PHE A 237 7.48 -17.10 13.83
N VAL A 238 8.03 -17.20 15.03
CA VAL A 238 9.40 -16.76 15.34
C VAL A 238 10.40 -17.47 14.43
N SER A 239 10.30 -18.79 14.30
CA SER A 239 11.16 -19.57 13.40
C SER A 239 11.06 -19.10 11.95
N LEU A 240 9.86 -18.74 11.47
CA LEU A 240 9.71 -18.14 10.15
C LEU A 240 10.46 -16.80 10.03
N LEU A 241 10.32 -15.89 10.99
CA LEU A 241 10.98 -14.58 10.93
C LEU A 241 12.52 -14.72 10.97
N GLU A 242 13.03 -15.60 11.81
CA GLU A 242 14.46 -15.91 11.91
C GLU A 242 15.00 -16.53 10.62
N ASP A 243 14.27 -17.49 10.05
CA ASP A 243 14.61 -18.12 8.77
C ASP A 243 14.66 -17.08 7.64
N LEU A 244 13.69 -16.16 7.59
CA LEU A 244 13.67 -15.07 6.63
C LEU A 244 14.92 -14.19 6.78
N ALA A 245 15.27 -13.81 8.01
CA ALA A 245 16.46 -12.99 8.28
C ALA A 245 17.77 -13.72 7.90
N SER A 246 17.85 -15.01 8.18
CA SER A 246 18.99 -15.87 7.82
C SER A 246 19.14 -16.00 6.29
N GLU A 247 18.05 -16.31 5.58
CA GLU A 247 18.04 -16.48 4.13
C GLU A 247 18.34 -15.17 3.36
N LEU A 248 17.99 -14.02 3.95
CA LEU A 248 18.39 -12.70 3.46
C LEU A 248 19.88 -12.40 3.72
N SER A 249 20.47 -12.94 4.78
CA SER A 249 21.88 -12.73 5.14
C SER A 249 22.85 -13.54 4.28
N HIS A 250 22.51 -14.79 3.94
CA HIS A 250 23.39 -15.72 3.22
C HIS A 250 23.69 -15.39 1.75
N ARG A 251 23.04 -14.38 1.16
CA ARG A 251 23.24 -14.00 -0.25
C ARG A 251 23.75 -12.57 -0.45
N LYS A 252 24.32 -11.95 0.60
CA LYS A 252 25.06 -10.68 0.49
C LYS A 252 26.49 -10.86 -0.03
N THR A 253 26.98 -12.10 -0.14
CA THR A 253 28.26 -12.49 -0.77
C THR A 253 28.07 -12.76 -2.25
#